data_AF-A0A1H7Y0R1-F1
#
_entry.id   AF-A0A1H7Y0R1-F1
#
_cell.length_a   1.000
_cell.length_b   1.000
_cell.length_c   1.000
_cell.angle_alpha   90.00
_cell.angle_beta   90.00
_cell.angle_gamma   90.00
#
_symmetry.space_group_name_H-M   'P 1'
#
loop_
_entity.id
_entity.type
_entity.pdbx_description
1 polymer ?
#
loop_
_entity_poly.entity_id
_entity_poly.type
_entity_poly.pdbx_seq_one_letter_code
_entity_poly.pdbx_strand_id
1 'polypeptide(L)' 'MLTRVTDTIIEELIDATCNDVRSRHIFLHALHGLVRVAKAEQLQEMRQDVERATGGGINLPEGCDTGSTEPT' A
#
# COMPACT_ATOMS: atom_id res chain seq x y z
N MET A 1 -27.26 -2.85 -6.43
CA MET A 1 -25.85 -2.39 -6.40
C MET A 1 -25.05 -3.44 -5.65
N LEU A 2 -23.93 -3.90 -6.18
CA LEU A 2 -23.07 -4.85 -5.49
C LEU A 2 -22.40 -4.09 -4.33
N THR A 3 -23.01 -4.11 -3.15
CA THR A 3 -22.40 -3.55 -1.93
C THR A 3 -21.14 -4.37 -1.66
N ARG A 4 -19.97 -3.71 -1.65
CA ARG A 4 -18.72 -4.40 -1.32
C ARG A 4 -18.80 -4.82 0.14
N VAL A 5 -18.24 -5.97 0.51
CA VAL A 5 -18.21 -6.47 1.90
C VAL A 5 -17.75 -5.38 2.88
N THR A 6 -16.82 -4.53 2.47
CA THR A 6 -16.37 -3.37 3.24
C THR A 6 -17.49 -2.38 3.58
N ASP A 7 -18.39 -2.08 2.66
CA ASP A 7 -19.49 -1.12 2.89
C ASP A 7 -20.49 -1.69 3.91
N THR A 8 -20.75 -3.00 3.85
CA THR A 8 -21.59 -3.70 4.84
C THR A 8 -20.98 -3.62 6.24
N ILE A 9 -19.68 -3.89 6.39
CA ILE A 9 -18.99 -3.80 7.68
C ILE A 9 -18.99 -2.35 8.21
N ILE A 10 -18.81 -1.35 7.33
CA ILE A 10 -18.85 0.05 7.73
C ILE A 10 -20.23 0.42 8.30
N GLU A 11 -21.31 0.02 7.63
CA GLU A 11 -22.66 0.29 8.13
C GLU A 11 -22.95 -0.44 9.44
N GLU A 12 -22.53 -1.70 9.59
CA GLU A 12 -22.67 -2.46 10.85
C GLU A 12 -21.92 -1.79 12.01
N LEU A 13 -20.70 -1.29 11.77
CA LEU A 13 -19.92 -0.57 12.78
C LEU A 13 -20.58 0.76 13.16
N ILE A 14 -21.15 1.48 12.19
CA ILE A 14 -21.89 2.71 12.44
C ILE A 14 -23.12 2.43 13.29
N ASP A 15 -23.93 1.43 12.91
CA ASP A 15 -25.16 1.07 13.63
C ASP A 15 -24.85 0.60 15.06
N ALA A 16 -23.71 -0.05 15.29
CA ALA A 16 -23.28 -0.50 16.61
C ALA A 16 -22.73 0.63 17.52
N THR A 17 -22.31 1.76 16.96
CA THR A 17 -21.56 2.80 17.70
C THR A 17 -22.26 4.16 17.78
N CYS A 18 -23.05 4.52 16.77
CA CYS A 18 -23.59 5.86 16.61
C CYS A 18 -25.07 5.91 17.04
N ASN A 19 -25.40 6.81 17.97
CA ASN A 19 -26.77 7.01 18.46
C ASN A 19 -27.45 8.26 17.86
N ASP A 20 -26.75 9.03 17.03
CA ASP A 20 -27.26 10.27 16.45
C ASP A 20 -26.75 10.50 15.02
N VAL A 21 -27.43 11.37 14.29
CA VAL A 21 -27.15 11.65 12.87
C VAL A 21 -25.75 12.25 12.67
N ARG A 22 -25.27 13.06 13.61
CA ARG A 22 -23.96 13.70 13.51
C ARG A 22 -22.84 12.68 13.71
N SER A 23 -22.92 11.82 14.73
CA SER A 23 -21.94 10.74 14.92
C SER A 23 -21.92 9.80 13.72
N ARG A 24 -23.09 9.40 13.20
CA ARG A 24 -23.19 8.58 11.98
C ARG A 24 -22.45 9.20 10.79
N HIS A 25 -22.69 10.49 10.53
CA HIS A 25 -22.05 11.17 9.40
C HIS A 25 -20.51 11.24 9.55
N ILE A 26 -20.03 11.55 10.75
CA ILE A 26 -18.59 11.60 11.04
C ILE A 26 -17.95 10.22 10.87
N PHE A 27 -18.55 9.18 11.46
CA PHE A 27 -18.03 7.81 11.40
C PHE A 27 -18.04 7.26 9.98
N LEU A 28 -19.08 7.52 9.19
CA LEU A 28 -19.14 7.14 7.78
C LEU A 28 -17.92 7.69 7.01
N HIS A 29 -17.67 8.99 7.12
CA HIS A 29 -16.54 9.61 6.43
C HIS A 29 -15.18 9.16 6.98
N ALA A 30 -15.07 8.99 8.30
CA ALA A 30 -13.84 8.53 8.95
C ALA A 30 -13.48 7.10 8.53
N LEU A 31 -14.44 6.16 8.56
CA LEU A 31 -14.22 4.77 8.18
C LEU A 31 -13.90 4.62 6.70
N HIS A 32 -14.60 5.31 5.81
CA HIS A 32 -14.22 5.33 4.40
C HIS A 32 -12.84 5.99 4.18
N GLY A 33 -12.50 7.02 4.96
CA GLY A 33 -11.17 7.63 4.97
C GLY A 33 -10.09 6.64 5.35
N LEU A 34 -10.29 5.91 6.46
CA LEU A 34 -9.38 4.89 6.97
C LEU A 34 -9.15 3.78 5.94
N VAL A 35 -10.22 3.28 5.30
CA VAL A 35 -10.10 2.27 4.24
C VAL A 35 -9.27 2.77 3.05
N ARG A 36 -9.41 4.05 2.68
CA ARG A 36 -8.59 4.63 1.60
C ARG A 36 -7.11 4.71 2.01
N VAL A 37 -6.82 5.13 3.24
CA VAL A 37 -5.46 5.21 3.78
C VAL A 37 -4.81 3.82 3.82
N ALA A 38 -5.50 2.84 4.42
CA ALA A 38 -5.00 1.48 4.52
C ALA A 38 -4.67 0.86 3.14
N LYS A 39 -5.52 1.12 2.13
CA LYS A 39 -5.24 0.67 0.75
C LYS A 39 -4.02 1.35 0.13
N ALA A 40 -3.81 2.63 0.42
CA ALA A 40 -2.65 3.37 -0.07
C ALA A 40 -1.36 2.88 0.59
N GLU A 41 -1.38 2.64 1.90
CA GLU A 41 -0.27 2.08 2.68
C GLU A 41 0.08 0.67 2.17
N GLN A 42 -0.92 -0.20 2.03
CA GLN A 42 -0.73 -1.55 1.49
C GLN A 42 -0.12 -1.52 0.08
N LEU A 43 -0.60 -0.64 -0.80
CA LEU A 43 -0.04 -0.51 -2.14
C LEU A 43 1.41 -0.02 -2.11
N GLN A 44 1.74 0.88 -1.19
CA GLN A 44 3.10 1.39 -1.03
C GLN A 44 4.06 0.31 -0.51
N GLU A 45 3.63 -0.50 0.44
CA GLU A 45 4.38 -1.68 0.92
C GLU A 45 4.63 -2.66 -0.23
N MET A 46 3.60 -2.98 -1.02
CA MET A 46 3.74 -3.86 -2.18
C MET A 46 4.73 -3.33 -3.22
N ARG A 47 4.76 -2.01 -3.46
CA ARG A 47 5.74 -1.39 -4.37
C ARG A 47 7.17 -1.59 -3.87
N GLN A 48 7.40 -1.39 -2.58
CA GLN A 48 8.72 -1.62 -1.97
C GLN A 48 9.13 -3.09 -2.06
N ASP A 49 8.19 -4.02 -1.84
CA ASP A 49 8.47 -5.44 -1.95
C ASP A 49 8.82 -5.85 -3.38
N VAL A 50 8.15 -5.28 -4.38
CA VAL A 50 8.51 -5.46 -5.79
C VAL A 50 9.88 -4.88 -6.10
N GLU A 51 10.21 -3.66 -5.63
CA GLU A 51 11.54 -3.05 -5.80
C GLU A 51 12.65 -3.93 -5.19
N ARG A 52 12.42 -4.51 -4.01
CA ARG A 52 13.35 -5.46 -3.39
C ARG A 52 13.48 -6.75 -4.18
N ALA A 53 12.35 -7.34 -4.60
CA ALA A 53 12.33 -8.61 -5.32
C ALA A 53 12.94 -8.51 -6.72
N THR A 54 12.83 -7.35 -7.37
CA THR A 54 13.44 -7.05 -8.67
C THR A 54 14.92 -6.66 -8.58
N GLY A 55 15.50 -6.71 -7.37
CA GLY A 55 16.93 -6.52 -7.15
C GLY A 55 17.37 -5.06 -7.12
N GLY A 56 16.59 -4.19 -6.45
CA GLY A 56 17.02 -2.90 -5.91
C GLY A 56 18.08 -2.20 -6.76
N GLY A 57 17.69 -1.75 -7.95
CA GLY A 57 18.51 -0.96 -8.86
C GLY A 57 19.90 -1.53 -9.11
N ILE A 58 20.02 -2.48 -10.05
CA ILE A 58 21.18 -2.66 -10.95
C ILE A 58 22.51 -2.13 -10.37
N ASN A 59 22.95 -2.61 -9.21
CA ASN A 59 24.37 -2.55 -8.88
C ASN A 59 24.98 -3.71 -9.66
N LEU A 60 25.18 -3.48 -10.96
CA LEU A 60 26.03 -4.32 -11.79
C LEU A 60 27.42 -4.28 -11.15
N PRO A 61 27.90 -5.35 -10.51
CA PRO A 61 29.30 -5.41 -10.13
C PRO A 61 30.04 -5.93 -11.36
N GLU A 62 30.27 -5.07 -12.34
CA GLU A 62 31.25 -5.34 -13.41
C GLU A 62 32.25 -4.20 -13.49
N GLY A 63 32.85 -3.91 -12.33
CA GLY A 63 34.29 -3.65 -12.30
C GLY A 63 35.01 -4.98 -12.45
N CYS A 64 35.14 -5.48 -13.67
CA CYS A 64 36.23 -6.40 -14.01
C CYS A 64 37.38 -5.55 -14.58
N ASP A 65 38.14 -4.96 -13.66
CA ASP A 65 39.52 -4.58 -13.95
C ASP A 65 40.30 -5.85 -14.33
N THR A 66 40.45 -6.10 -15.63
CA THR A 66 41.59 -6.87 -16.13
C THR A 66 42.68 -5.86 -16.52
N GLY A 67 43.46 -5.46 -15.53
CA GLY A 67 44.74 -4.80 -15.77
C GLY A 67 45.73 -5.75 -16.43
N SER A 68 46.53 -5.18 -17.34
CA SER A 68 47.87 -5.62 -17.78
C SER A 68 47.91 -6.93 -18.60
N THR A 69 48.54 -7.04 -19.78
CA THR A 69 49.76 -6.43 -20.32
C THR A 69 49.83 -6.77 -21.82
N GLU A 70 50.36 -5.86 -22.67
CA GLU A 70 50.98 -6.20 -23.97
C GLU A 70 51.98 -7.38 -23.81
N PRO A 71 52.22 -8.26 -24.82
CA PRO A 71 52.98 -7.86 -26.02
C PRO A 71 52.75 -8.69 -27.32
N THR A 72 52.92 -8.07 -28.49
CA THR A 72 53.91 -8.38 -29.58
C THR A 72 53.51 -7.75 -30.91
#